data_AF-A0A966NW26-F1
#
_entry.id   AF-A0A966NW26-F1
#
_cell.length_a   1.000
_cell.length_b   1.000
_cell.length_c   1.000
_cell.angle_alpha   90.00
_cell.angle_beta   90.00
_cell.angle_gamma   90.00
#
_symmetry.space_group_name_H-M   'P 1'
#
loop_
_entity.id
_entity.type
_entity.pdbx_description
1 polymer ?
#
loop_
_entity_poly.entity_id
_entity_poly.type
_entity_poly.pdbx_seq_one_letter_code
_entity_poly.pdbx_strand_id
1 'polypeptide(L)' 'MTMTENKPTTVIGTRMLRREDPALLTGEAKFTNDLAIPGALHLAVLRSPHAHAKIKRIDASAARALPGVVAVYSGADLAS' A
#
# COMPACT_ATOMS: atom_id res chain seq x y z
N MET A 1 37.68 35.01 7.87
CA MET A 1 36.21 35.14 7.72
C MET A 1 35.59 33.87 8.25
N THR A 2 35.03 33.91 9.46
CA THR A 2 34.43 32.74 10.10
C THR A 2 32.92 32.83 9.91
N MET A 3 32.33 31.90 9.15
CA MET A 3 30.88 31.84 8.96
C MET A 3 30.25 31.29 10.25
N THR A 4 29.65 32.17 11.06
CA THR A 4 28.78 31.76 12.17
C THR A 4 27.45 31.26 11.62
N GLU A 5 27.19 29.96 11.77
CA GLU A 5 25.90 29.35 11.43
C GLU A 5 24.83 29.84 12.43
N ASN A 6 23.95 30.74 11.98
CA ASN A 6 22.84 31.23 12.79
C ASN A 6 21.69 30.22 12.75
N LYS A 7 21.75 29.19 13.61
CA LYS A 7 20.65 28.22 13.74
C LYS A 7 19.44 28.90 14.41
N PRO A 8 18.25 28.90 13.77
CA PRO A 8 17.05 29.45 14.39
C PRO A 8 16.72 28.68 15.66
N THR A 9 16.40 29.42 16.72
CA THR A 9 16.08 28.89 18.05
C THR A 9 14.64 28.38 18.18
N THR A 10 13.79 28.61 17.16
CA THR A 10 12.41 28.14 17.10
C THR A 10 12.13 27.40 15.80
N VAL A 11 11.36 26.31 15.91
CA VAL A 11 10.93 25.46 14.80
C VAL A 11 9.64 26.00 14.14
N ILE A 12 8.80 26.69 14.91
CA ILE A 12 7.53 27.21 14.41
C ILE A 12 7.79 28.53 13.65
N GLY A 13 7.28 28.59 12.41
CA GLY A 13 7.37 29.80 11.58
C GLY A 13 8.72 29.99 10.87
N THR A 14 9.63 29.02 10.96
CA THR A 14 10.93 29.08 10.28
C THR A 14 10.97 28.14 9.08
N ARG A 15 11.69 28.52 8.01
CA ARG A 15 11.94 27.65 6.87
C ARG A 15 12.94 26.58 7.30
N MET A 16 12.48 25.35 7.43
CA MET A 16 13.33 24.19 7.73
C MET A 16 13.36 23.23 6.53
N LEU A 17 14.50 22.59 6.31
CA LEU A 17 14.58 21.45 5.40
C LEU A 17 13.90 20.25 6.05
N ARG A 18 13.10 19.51 5.28
CA ARG A 18 12.38 18.36 5.82
C ARG A 18 13.32 17.17 5.91
N ARG A 19 13.09 16.31 6.89
CA ARG A 19 13.93 15.12 7.10
C ARG A 19 13.74 14.10 5.98
N GLU A 20 12.52 13.99 5.49
CA GLU A 20 12.10 13.05 4.46
C GLU A 20 12.44 13.51 3.03
N ASP A 21 12.72 14.80 2.83
CA ASP A 21 13.01 15.39 1.51
C ASP A 21 14.07 14.61 0.71
N PRO A 22 15.26 14.31 1.25
CA PRO A 22 16.30 13.65 0.47
C PRO A 22 15.83 12.34 -0.14
N ALA A 23 15.28 11.43 0.67
CA ALA A 23 14.85 10.11 0.21
C ALA A 23 13.62 10.17 -0.73
N LEU A 24 12.68 11.09 -0.48
CA LEU A 24 11.51 11.25 -1.35
C LEU A 24 11.90 11.83 -2.72
N LEU A 25 12.83 12.79 -2.75
CA LEU A 25 13.25 13.46 -3.98
C LEU A 25 14.18 12.60 -4.84
N THR A 26 14.94 11.69 -4.22
CA THR A 26 15.85 10.77 -4.93
C THR A 26 15.21 9.44 -5.31
N GLY A 27 13.97 9.17 -4.86
CA GLY A 27 13.31 7.88 -5.06
C GLY A 27 13.88 6.75 -4.20
N GLU A 28 14.67 7.07 -3.18
CA GLU A 28 15.23 6.10 -2.22
C GLU A 28 14.23 5.75 -1.10
N ALA A 29 13.19 6.57 -0.92
CA ALA A 29 12.11 6.27 0.00
C ALA A 29 11.37 5.00 -0.45
N LYS A 30 11.21 4.05 0.47
CA LYS A 30 10.42 2.83 0.25
C LYS A 30 9.04 2.97 0.86
N PHE A 31 8.03 2.68 0.06
CA PHE A 31 6.65 2.50 0.46
C PHE A 31 6.31 1.01 0.55
N THR A 32 5.14 0.68 1.08
CA THR A 32 4.69 -0.71 1.23
C THR A 32 4.74 -1.50 -0.09
N ASN A 33 4.50 -0.84 -1.22
CA ASN A 33 4.55 -1.47 -2.54
C ASN A 33 5.98 -1.74 -3.06
N ASP A 34 7.00 -1.12 -2.46
CA ASP A 34 8.40 -1.32 -2.84
C ASP A 34 9.05 -2.48 -2.07
N LEU A 35 8.30 -3.07 -1.12
CA LEU A 35 8.78 -4.17 -0.30
C LEU A 35 8.72 -5.48 -1.09
N ALA A 36 9.88 -6.01 -1.46
CA ALA A 36 10.03 -7.36 -1.96
C ALA A 36 10.05 -8.35 -0.79
N ILE A 37 8.89 -8.93 -0.45
CA ILE A 37 8.76 -9.92 0.60
C ILE A 37 8.87 -11.33 0.00
N PRO A 38 9.91 -12.12 0.33
CA PRO A 38 10.07 -13.47 -0.20
C PRO A 38 8.84 -14.34 0.11
N GLY A 39 8.29 -15.00 -0.91
CA GLY A 39 7.13 -15.87 -0.77
C GLY A 39 5.78 -15.16 -0.62
N ALA A 40 5.72 -13.83 -0.69
CA ALA A 40 4.45 -13.12 -0.70
C ALA A 40 3.62 -13.45 -1.94
N LEU A 41 2.31 -13.60 -1.74
CA LEU A 41 1.33 -13.78 -2.81
C LEU A 41 0.73 -12.44 -3.21
N HIS A 42 0.39 -12.31 -4.49
CA HIS A 42 -0.39 -11.17 -4.98
C HIS A 42 -1.88 -11.41 -4.77
N LEU A 43 -2.59 -10.37 -4.36
CA LEU A 43 -4.03 -10.41 -4.14
C LEU A 43 -4.75 -9.49 -5.12
N ALA A 44 -5.85 -9.98 -5.68
CA ALA A 44 -6.79 -9.20 -6.49
C ALA A 44 -8.17 -9.22 -5.82
N VAL A 45 -8.81 -8.04 -5.74
CA VAL A 45 -10.14 -7.90 -5.16
C VAL A 45 -11.17 -7.74 -6.27
N LEU A 46 -12.08 -8.71 -6.40
CA LEU A 46 -13.26 -8.57 -7.25
C LEU A 46 -14.31 -7.73 -6.51
N ARG A 47 -14.71 -6.60 -7.11
CA ARG A 47 -15.71 -5.69 -6.56
C ARG A 47 -17.06 -5.85 -7.28
N SER A 48 -18.15 -5.55 -6.57
CA SER A 48 -19.49 -5.53 -7.16
C SER A 48 -19.55 -4.55 -8.33
N PRO A 49 -20.08 -4.93 -9.50
CA PRO A 49 -20.38 -4.00 -10.59
C PRO A 49 -21.69 -3.22 -10.35
N HIS A 50 -22.45 -3.57 -9.31
CA HIS A 50 -23.71 -2.93 -8.94
C HIS A 50 -23.51 -2.02 -7.73
N ALA A 51 -24.07 -0.81 -7.77
CA ALA A 51 -24.03 0.14 -6.66
C ALA A 51 -24.74 -0.38 -5.40
N HIS A 52 -25.81 -1.15 -5.57
CA HIS A 52 -26.53 -1.83 -4.49
C HIS A 52 -27.15 -3.14 -5.00
N ALA A 53 -26.81 -4.27 -4.37
CA ALA A 53 -27.35 -5.57 -4.70
C ALA A 53 -27.15 -6.56 -3.55
N LYS A 54 -27.97 -7.62 -3.53
CA LYS A 54 -27.74 -8.80 -2.68
C LYS A 54 -26.94 -9.84 -3.45
N ILE A 55 -25.83 -10.30 -2.87
CA ILE A 55 -25.07 -11.43 -3.42
C ILE A 55 -25.90 -12.70 -3.25
N LYS A 56 -26.38 -13.26 -4.36
CA LYS A 56 -27.14 -14.53 -4.35
C LYS A 56 -26.24 -15.75 -4.43
N ARG A 57 -25.15 -15.66 -5.22
CA ARG A 57 -24.21 -16.75 -5.46
C ARG A 57 -22.87 -16.17 -5.92
N ILE A 58 -21.78 -16.82 -5.53
CA ILE A 58 -20.43 -16.65 -6.10
C ILE A 58 -19.99 -18.01 -6.61
N ASP A 59 -19.63 -18.09 -7.89
CA ASP A 59 -18.97 -19.27 -8.45
C ASP A 59 -17.52 -18.90 -8.74
N ALA A 60 -16.60 -19.48 -7.95
CA ALA A 60 -15.16 -19.25 -8.05
C ALA A 60 -14.42 -20.43 -8.69
N SER A 61 -15.14 -21.43 -9.23
CA SER A 61 -14.54 -22.67 -9.75
C SER A 61 -13.50 -22.41 -10.84
N ALA A 62 -13.83 -21.57 -11.82
CA ALA A 62 -12.92 -21.20 -12.90
C ALA A 62 -11.65 -20.51 -12.38
N ALA A 63 -11.78 -19.57 -11.45
CA ALA A 63 -10.64 -18.85 -10.88
C ALA A 63 -9.72 -19.80 -10.09
N ARG A 64 -10.29 -20.72 -9.29
CA ARG A 64 -9.53 -21.73 -8.53
C ARG A 64 -8.74 -22.70 -9.43
N ALA A 65 -9.21 -22.92 -10.67
CA ALA A 65 -8.56 -23.82 -11.62
C ALA A 65 -7.40 -23.18 -12.40
N LEU A 66 -7.21 -21.85 -12.31
CA LEU A 66 -6.16 -21.16 -13.04
C LEU A 66 -4.78 -21.45 -12.45
N PRO A 67 -3.75 -21.71 -13.29
CA PRO A 67 -2.37 -21.84 -12.82
C PRO A 67 -1.92 -20.61 -12.03
N GLY A 68 -1.25 -20.83 -10.90
CA GLY A 68 -0.73 -19.77 -10.04
C GLY A 68 -1.74 -19.16 -9.06
N VAL A 69 -3.03 -19.52 -9.13
CA VAL A 69 -4.00 -19.16 -8.10
C VAL A 69 -3.81 -20.07 -6.90
N VAL A 70 -3.41 -19.49 -5.77
CA VAL A 70 -3.21 -20.24 -4.52
C VAL A 70 -4.53 -20.44 -3.78
N ALA A 71 -5.39 -19.41 -3.75
CA ALA A 71 -6.68 -19.46 -3.08
C ALA A 71 -7.65 -18.43 -3.65
N VAL A 72 -8.95 -18.69 -3.48
CA VAL A 72 -10.02 -17.71 -3.69
C VAL A 72 -10.90 -17.72 -2.44
N TYR A 73 -11.13 -16.54 -1.86
CA TYR A 73 -11.95 -16.35 -0.68
C TYR A 73 -13.18 -15.52 -1.00
N SER A 74 -14.27 -15.82 -0.32
CA SER A 74 -15.57 -15.15 -0.39
C SER A 74 -16.11 -14.89 1.01
N GLY A 75 -17.25 -14.19 1.10
CA GLY A 75 -17.91 -13.99 2.40
C GLY A 75 -18.29 -15.30 3.11
N ALA A 76 -18.53 -16.38 2.35
CA ALA A 76 -18.83 -17.69 2.93
C ALA A 76 -17.64 -18.31 3.66
N ASP A 77 -16.41 -17.91 3.33
CA ASP A 77 -15.19 -18.41 3.96
C ASP A 77 -14.81 -17.63 5.24
N LEU A 78 -15.47 -16.49 5.50
CA LEU A 78 -15.13 -15.56 6.59
C LEU A 78 -16.23 -15.38 7.65
N ALA A 79 -17.47 -15.77 7.34
CA ALA A 79 -18.60 -15.63 8.25
C ALA A 79 -18.60 -16.79 9.27
N SER A 80 -17.82 -16.61 10.34
CA SER A 80 -17.84 -17.41 11.57
C SER A 80 -18.44 -16.60 12.72
#